data_AF-A0A3N5ZFE0-F1
#
_entry.id   AF-A0A3N5ZFE0-F1
#
_cell.length_a   1.000
_cell.length_b   1.000
_cell.length_c   1.000
_cell.angle_alpha   90.00
_cell.angle_beta   90.00
_cell.angle_gamma   90.00
#
_symmetry.space_group_name_H-M   'P 1'
#
loop_
_entity.id
_entity.type
_entity.pdbx_description
1 polymer ?
#
loop_
_entity_poly.entity_id
_entity_poly.type
_entity_poly.pdbx_seq_one_letter_code
_entity_poly.pdbx_strand_id
1 'polypeptide(L)'
;MSWRSDRTSAFHTATSRGRRMAHEDLVPASGLTPHVFSALSLSERASYLRRAATLPTTSAPDTRRAAATLARWKSREPFSAGDLFAERLRLDGLTEEDLLLILSPPEAWSDFVETAPDWVQELERLYVTTRSVEDDPGFARYAEQGTNGFLWLAYPLIREGVRRFRERVGAFAPQGVPFDAASAELLVLPHLLNALRRALDLVLVLELNVARMQGLLSGETPEERFRSYCERLRDKDVRLGIAREYPVLFRTLHLRTANWVDYSVELLHRLTNDWELIRARLAAGADPGHLTSVEVGAGDRHRLGRTVAILEFSSGFKLVYKPHGQSVDVHFGELLEWINAAGFETPFRVLGVVDRGRYGWSEFVVHQPCSRRDEVERFYRRLGGYLAVFHVLRARDMHFENVIAASEFPVPVDLETLLHNDATGAGKDDPAIDAFRSSVMQVMLLPQPVNGPEDDEVVDMSGFGARNGQAFPMGRISSWEGTGTDEMRMGSETTAPLMVARNRPTLDGQEVVAEKYLEAFVAGFRRVYRLIDEHRDELLTSGRILDRFVNDEVRFVARPTATYGALLTPCNHPDRLRNA
;
A
#
# COMPACT_ATOMS: atom_id res chain seq x y z
N MET A 1 -12.42 -11.54 -34.41
CA MET A 1 -11.29 -11.47 -35.37
C MET A 1 -10.09 -10.87 -34.68
N SER A 2 -9.03 -11.69 -34.51
CA SER A 2 -7.62 -11.34 -34.30
C SER A 2 -7.24 -10.25 -33.28
N TRP A 3 -7.25 -10.59 -31.99
CA TRP A 3 -6.34 -10.01 -30.98
C TRP A 3 -5.87 -11.15 -30.05
N ARG A 4 -4.98 -12.01 -30.58
CA ARG A 4 -4.27 -13.06 -29.82
C ARG A 4 -2.90 -13.29 -30.47
N SER A 5 -1.85 -12.72 -29.89
CA SER A 5 -0.53 -13.35 -29.69
C SER A 5 0.33 -12.38 -28.85
N ASP A 6 1.32 -12.90 -28.15
CA ASP A 6 2.40 -12.18 -27.43
C ASP A 6 2.20 -11.79 -25.96
N ARG A 7 1.70 -12.71 -25.12
CA ARG A 7 1.88 -12.61 -23.65
C ARG A 7 2.64 -13.73 -22.95
N THR A 8 3.22 -14.70 -23.67
CA THR A 8 3.91 -15.85 -23.04
C THR A 8 5.42 -15.98 -23.35
N SER A 9 6.08 -14.96 -23.91
CA SER A 9 7.50 -15.06 -24.30
C SER A 9 8.51 -14.30 -23.42
N ALA A 10 8.10 -13.60 -22.35
CA ALA A 10 9.04 -12.71 -21.62
C ALA A 10 9.81 -13.36 -20.46
N PHE A 11 9.58 -14.65 -20.15
CA PHE A 11 10.18 -15.30 -18.99
C PHE A 11 11.40 -16.20 -19.30
N HIS A 12 11.74 -16.44 -20.57
CA HIS A 12 12.88 -17.27 -20.96
C HIS A 12 13.66 -16.63 -22.11
N THR A 13 14.34 -15.50 -21.85
CA THR A 13 15.56 -15.05 -22.56
C THR A 13 15.97 -13.68 -22.03
N ALA A 14 16.57 -13.63 -20.84
CA ALA A 14 17.49 -12.57 -20.49
C ALA A 14 18.89 -13.19 -20.54
N THR A 15 19.49 -13.15 -21.73
CA THR A 15 20.91 -13.46 -21.88
C THR A 15 21.70 -12.52 -20.97
N SER A 16 22.49 -13.13 -20.09
CA SER A 16 23.46 -12.50 -19.23
C SER A 16 24.41 -11.60 -20.04
N ARG A 17 24.04 -10.33 -20.23
CA ARG A 17 24.99 -9.24 -20.45
C ARG A 17 24.96 -8.30 -19.24
N GLY A 18 25.04 -8.91 -18.05
CA GLY A 18 25.58 -8.24 -16.88
C GLY A 18 27.05 -8.00 -17.16
N ARG A 19 27.47 -6.73 -17.11
CA ARG A 19 28.88 -6.37 -17.05
C ARG A 19 29.50 -7.18 -15.91
N ARG A 20 30.44 -8.09 -16.22
CA ARG A 20 31.25 -8.76 -15.20
C ARG A 20 31.98 -7.65 -14.43
N MET A 21 31.57 -7.36 -13.20
CA MET A 21 32.49 -6.70 -12.27
C MET A 21 33.53 -7.75 -11.90
N ALA A 22 34.70 -7.68 -12.55
CA ALA A 22 35.90 -8.24 -11.97
C ALA A 22 36.19 -7.41 -10.71
N HIS A 23 36.24 -8.06 -9.55
CA HIS A 23 36.55 -7.44 -8.27
C HIS A 23 38.03 -7.00 -8.14
N GLU A 24 38.81 -7.03 -9.23
CA GLU A 24 40.22 -6.64 -9.25
C GLU A 24 40.44 -5.12 -9.12
N ASP A 25 39.39 -4.29 -9.18
CA ASP A 25 39.47 -2.83 -8.99
C ASP A 25 38.64 -2.32 -7.79
N LEU A 26 38.74 -2.97 -6.62
CA LEU A 26 38.37 -2.31 -5.35
C LEU A 26 39.45 -1.28 -4.97
N VAL A 27 39.54 -0.20 -5.74
CA VAL A 27 40.14 1.05 -5.25
C VAL A 27 39.25 1.54 -4.09
N PRO A 28 39.80 1.95 -2.94
CA PRO A 28 39.00 2.53 -1.86
C PRO A 28 38.38 3.86 -2.35
N ALA A 29 37.18 3.78 -2.93
CA ALA A 29 36.47 4.93 -3.44
C ALA A 29 35.85 5.72 -2.26
N SER A 30 36.14 7.01 -2.22
CA SER A 30 35.97 7.92 -1.07
C SER A 30 34.54 8.37 -0.75
N GLY A 31 33.49 7.81 -1.37
CA GLY A 31 32.10 8.21 -1.10
C GLY A 31 31.02 7.39 -1.84
N LEU A 32 29.75 7.79 -1.63
CA LEU A 32 28.56 7.25 -2.30
C LEU A 32 27.96 8.23 -3.33
N THR A 33 28.25 9.52 -3.18
CA THR A 33 27.52 10.63 -3.81
C THR A 33 27.30 10.49 -5.32
N PRO A 34 28.34 10.26 -6.16
CA PRO A 34 28.15 10.23 -7.61
C PRO A 34 27.21 9.10 -8.06
N HIS A 35 27.28 7.94 -7.41
CA HIS A 35 26.45 6.79 -7.75
C HIS A 35 25.01 6.94 -7.23
N VAL A 36 24.86 7.52 -6.03
CA VAL A 36 23.55 7.77 -5.42
C VAL A 36 22.75 8.80 -6.21
N PHE A 37 23.39 9.70 -6.96
CA PHE A 37 22.68 10.59 -7.88
C PHE A 37 21.88 9.83 -8.94
N SER A 38 22.25 8.61 -9.35
CA SER A 38 21.38 7.80 -10.23
C SER A 38 19.99 7.54 -9.66
N ALA A 39 19.79 7.67 -8.35
CA ALA A 39 18.48 7.56 -7.73
C ALA A 39 17.67 8.85 -7.71
N LEU A 40 18.19 9.98 -8.23
CA LEU A 40 17.41 11.19 -8.48
C LEU A 40 16.42 10.96 -9.61
N SER A 41 15.17 11.34 -9.36
CA SER A 41 14.08 11.28 -10.34
C SER A 41 14.32 12.27 -11.48
N LEU A 42 13.63 12.07 -12.61
CA LEU A 42 13.70 13.02 -13.73
C LEU A 42 13.35 14.45 -13.30
N SER A 43 12.34 14.63 -12.45
CA SER A 43 11.93 15.96 -11.98
C SER A 43 12.98 16.60 -11.07
N GLU A 44 13.70 15.83 -10.25
CA GLU A 44 14.82 16.33 -9.45
C GLU A 44 16.01 16.73 -10.34
N ARG A 45 16.38 15.88 -11.30
CA ARG A 45 17.44 16.20 -12.28
C ARG A 45 17.10 17.45 -13.09
N ALA A 46 15.85 17.57 -13.54
CA ALA A 46 15.34 18.76 -14.23
C ALA A 46 15.46 20.02 -13.37
N SER A 47 15.19 19.91 -12.07
CA SER A 47 15.33 21.02 -11.13
C SER A 47 16.78 21.48 -10.99
N TYR A 48 17.74 20.56 -10.93
CA TYR A 48 19.16 20.91 -10.92
C TYR A 48 19.61 21.53 -12.24
N LEU A 49 19.17 20.95 -13.37
CA LEU A 49 19.48 21.47 -14.70
C LEU A 49 19.04 22.92 -14.87
N ARG A 50 17.82 23.25 -14.45
CA ARG A 50 17.29 24.62 -14.54
C ARG A 50 18.04 25.64 -13.68
N ARG A 51 18.72 25.19 -12.63
CA ARG A 51 19.52 26.03 -11.74
C ARG A 51 20.98 26.18 -12.19
N ALA A 52 21.44 25.30 -13.09
CA ALA A 52 22.81 25.32 -13.56
C ALA A 52 23.10 26.60 -14.36
N ALA A 53 24.18 27.31 -13.99
CA ALA A 53 24.61 28.53 -14.67
C ALA A 53 25.18 28.27 -16.08
N THR A 54 25.65 27.05 -16.35
CA THR A 54 26.20 26.63 -17.65
C THR A 54 25.79 25.18 -17.94
N LEU A 55 25.37 24.91 -19.18
CA LEU A 55 25.02 23.56 -19.63
C LEU A 55 26.29 22.76 -19.96
N PRO A 56 26.33 21.43 -19.73
CA PRO A 56 27.50 20.62 -20.03
C PRO A 56 27.68 20.43 -21.53
N THR A 57 28.93 20.29 -21.95
CA THR A 57 29.30 19.63 -23.20
C THR A 57 29.27 18.11 -22.98
N THR A 58 28.24 17.43 -23.50
CA THR A 58 28.15 15.95 -23.38
C THR A 58 29.17 15.26 -24.28
N SER A 59 29.72 14.13 -23.81
CA SER A 59 30.59 13.28 -24.63
C SER A 59 29.75 12.47 -25.63
N ALA A 60 30.27 12.24 -26.85
CA ALA A 60 29.52 11.57 -27.92
C ALA A 60 28.97 10.15 -27.59
N PRO A 61 29.64 9.31 -26.76
CA PRO A 61 29.08 8.03 -26.30
C PRO A 61 27.84 8.15 -25.41
N ASP A 62 27.80 9.16 -24.52
CA ASP A 62 26.72 9.34 -23.54
C ASP A 62 25.41 9.76 -24.21
N THR A 63 25.53 10.63 -25.23
CA THR A 63 24.42 11.07 -26.07
C THR A 63 23.73 9.88 -26.77
N ARG A 64 24.47 8.83 -27.18
CA ARG A 64 23.87 7.68 -27.89
C ARG A 64 22.98 6.84 -26.99
N ARG A 65 23.38 6.59 -25.74
CA ARG A 65 22.59 5.79 -24.79
C ARG A 65 21.33 6.54 -24.35
N ALA A 66 21.48 7.84 -24.08
CA ALA A 66 20.36 8.72 -23.79
C ALA A 66 19.38 8.78 -24.98
N ALA A 67 19.88 8.97 -26.20
CA ALA A 67 19.07 8.99 -27.42
C ALA A 67 18.33 7.67 -27.68
N ALA A 68 18.99 6.53 -27.47
CA ALA A 68 18.35 5.23 -27.61
C ALA A 68 17.23 5.01 -26.57
N THR A 69 17.42 5.51 -25.34
CA THR A 69 16.40 5.46 -24.29
C THR A 69 15.21 6.35 -24.65
N LEU A 70 15.46 7.58 -25.08
CA LEU A 70 14.45 8.52 -25.54
C LEU A 70 13.63 7.96 -26.72
N ALA A 71 14.29 7.45 -27.74
CA ALA A 71 13.64 6.83 -28.90
C ALA A 71 12.76 5.65 -28.50
N ARG A 72 13.24 4.80 -27.58
CA ARG A 72 12.47 3.68 -27.04
C ARG A 72 11.24 4.13 -26.26
N TRP A 73 11.31 5.25 -25.52
CA TRP A 73 10.15 5.76 -24.79
C TRP A 73 9.11 6.35 -25.75
N LYS A 74 9.55 7.09 -26.76
CA LYS A 74 8.68 7.65 -27.81
C LYS A 74 7.98 6.57 -28.64
N SER A 75 8.60 5.42 -28.86
CA SER A 75 8.00 4.35 -29.66
C SER A 75 6.97 3.49 -28.93
N ARG A 76 6.67 3.77 -27.65
CA ARG A 76 5.70 3.02 -26.85
C ARG A 76 4.36 3.73 -26.82
N GLU A 77 3.27 3.01 -27.05
CA GLU A 77 1.92 3.52 -26.81
C GLU A 77 1.77 3.97 -25.33
N PRO A 78 1.10 5.11 -25.05
CA PRO A 78 0.43 5.99 -26.00
C PRO A 78 1.33 7.09 -26.59
N PHE A 79 2.64 7.09 -26.30
CA PHE A 79 3.58 8.13 -26.75
C PHE A 79 3.99 8.03 -28.23
N SER A 80 3.69 6.90 -28.88
CA SER A 80 3.90 6.72 -30.33
C SER A 80 2.91 7.50 -31.20
N ALA A 81 1.84 8.06 -30.62
CA ALA A 81 0.81 8.77 -31.34
C ALA A 81 0.52 10.16 -30.76
N GLY A 82 0.41 11.16 -31.64
CA GLY A 82 0.05 12.54 -31.30
C GLY A 82 1.08 13.24 -30.39
N ASP A 83 0.60 14.21 -29.61
CA ASP A 83 1.47 15.09 -28.82
C ASP A 83 1.67 14.62 -27.38
N LEU A 84 1.12 13.45 -27.00
CA LEU A 84 1.09 12.97 -25.60
C LEU A 84 2.47 12.90 -24.93
N PHE A 85 3.52 12.59 -25.70
CA PHE A 85 4.89 12.61 -25.18
C PHE A 85 5.32 14.03 -24.82
N ALA A 86 5.08 15.00 -25.70
CA ALA A 86 5.39 16.41 -25.45
C ALA A 86 4.52 17.00 -24.32
N GLU A 87 3.25 16.58 -24.20
CA GLU A 87 2.40 16.94 -23.06
C GLU A 87 2.98 16.41 -21.75
N ARG A 88 3.42 15.15 -21.72
CA ARG A 88 4.06 14.55 -20.54
C ARG A 88 5.31 15.31 -20.13
N LEU A 89 6.15 15.73 -21.07
CA LEU A 89 7.35 16.51 -20.77
C LEU A 89 7.01 17.91 -20.22
N ARG A 90 6.01 18.58 -20.80
CA ARG A 90 5.53 19.88 -20.29
C ARG A 90 5.06 19.82 -18.84
N LEU A 91 4.47 18.70 -18.40
CA LEU A 91 4.08 18.52 -16.99
C LEU A 91 5.27 18.60 -16.02
N ASP A 92 6.48 18.23 -16.46
CA ASP A 92 7.72 18.36 -15.67
C ASP A 92 8.53 19.62 -16.01
N GLY A 93 8.00 20.47 -16.90
CA GLY A 93 8.70 21.66 -17.42
C GLY A 93 9.98 21.28 -18.17
N LEU A 94 9.92 20.22 -18.99
CA LEU A 94 11.03 19.68 -19.77
C LEU A 94 10.79 19.84 -21.27
N THR A 95 11.88 20.09 -22.02
CA THR A 95 11.96 19.83 -23.47
C THR A 95 12.57 18.46 -23.75
N GLU A 96 12.53 18.00 -25.01
CA GLU A 96 13.24 16.77 -25.39
C GLU A 96 14.77 16.91 -25.25
N GLU A 97 15.30 18.12 -25.46
CA GLU A 97 16.73 18.42 -25.29
C GLU A 97 17.13 18.34 -23.80
N ASP A 98 16.32 18.94 -22.92
CA ASP A 98 16.52 18.83 -21.47
C ASP A 98 16.46 17.36 -21.02
N LEU A 99 15.48 16.59 -21.55
CA LEU A 99 15.35 15.18 -21.22
C LEU A 99 16.58 14.39 -21.69
N LEU A 100 17.06 14.63 -22.91
CA LEU A 100 18.23 13.95 -23.45
C LEU A 100 19.47 14.19 -22.56
N LEU A 101 19.60 15.40 -22.02
CA LEU A 101 20.69 15.76 -21.12
C LEU A 101 20.63 14.99 -19.79
N ILE A 102 19.48 14.98 -19.11
CA ILE A 102 19.31 14.31 -17.80
C ILE A 102 19.24 12.78 -17.89
N LEU A 103 19.05 12.22 -19.10
CA LEU A 103 19.14 10.78 -19.38
C LEU A 103 20.59 10.29 -19.55
N SER A 104 21.57 11.20 -19.62
CA SER A 104 22.99 10.84 -19.64
C SER A 104 23.42 10.25 -18.29
N PRO A 105 24.54 9.49 -18.23
CA PRO A 105 25.04 8.92 -16.98
C PRO A 105 25.25 9.99 -15.89
N PRO A 106 25.14 9.64 -14.60
CA PRO A 106 25.29 10.58 -13.49
C PRO A 106 26.56 11.42 -13.57
N GLU A 107 27.66 10.86 -14.04
CA GLU A 107 28.94 11.55 -14.20
C GLU A 107 28.87 12.74 -15.15
N ALA A 108 27.90 12.76 -16.07
CA ALA A 108 27.69 13.86 -17.01
C ALA A 108 26.90 15.03 -16.41
N TRP A 109 26.27 14.84 -15.25
CA TRP A 109 25.42 15.88 -14.64
C TRP A 109 25.57 16.02 -13.11
N SER A 110 26.37 15.17 -12.45
CA SER A 110 26.65 15.23 -11.02
C SER A 110 27.26 16.56 -10.60
N ASP A 111 28.02 17.20 -11.48
CA ASP A 111 28.65 18.50 -11.26
C ASP A 111 27.62 19.64 -11.12
N PHE A 112 26.36 19.45 -11.56
CA PHE A 112 25.26 20.40 -11.37
C PHE A 112 24.58 20.27 -10.01
N VAL A 113 24.90 19.23 -9.25
CA VAL A 113 24.37 19.07 -7.90
C VAL A 113 25.19 19.93 -6.95
N GLU A 114 24.89 21.22 -6.92
CA GLU A 114 25.52 22.21 -6.02
C GLU A 114 25.40 21.79 -4.54
N THR A 115 24.25 21.22 -4.19
CA THR A 115 23.96 20.71 -2.85
C THR A 115 23.18 19.41 -2.99
N ALA A 116 23.78 18.33 -2.48
CA ALA A 116 23.14 17.03 -2.46
C ALA A 116 21.85 17.10 -1.62
N PRO A 117 20.75 16.41 -2.00
CA PRO A 117 19.56 16.35 -1.18
C PRO A 117 19.83 15.78 0.21
N ASP A 118 19.04 16.18 1.20
CA ASP A 118 19.19 15.73 2.60
C ASP A 118 19.25 14.21 2.72
N TRP A 119 18.43 13.48 1.95
CA TRP A 119 18.42 12.03 1.94
C TRP A 119 19.74 11.42 1.44
N VAL A 120 20.43 12.07 0.49
CA VAL A 120 21.75 11.65 0.01
C VAL A 120 22.78 11.88 1.10
N GLN A 121 22.82 13.09 1.67
CA GLN A 121 23.74 13.44 2.77
C GLN A 121 23.58 12.49 3.96
N GLU A 122 22.33 12.12 4.27
CA GLU A 122 22.04 11.17 5.35
C GLU A 122 22.54 9.76 5.03
N LEU A 123 22.35 9.26 3.80
CA LEU A 123 22.91 7.98 3.37
C LEU A 123 24.44 7.98 3.45
N GLU A 124 25.10 9.05 3.00
CA GLU A 124 26.55 9.17 3.11
C GLU A 124 27.01 9.14 4.56
N ARG A 125 26.38 9.92 5.42
CA ARG A 125 26.67 9.92 6.86
C ARG A 125 26.52 8.52 7.43
N LEU A 126 25.39 7.86 7.19
CA LEU A 126 25.06 6.57 7.81
C LEU A 126 25.94 5.41 7.30
N TYR A 127 26.26 5.36 6.02
CA TYR A 127 26.97 4.22 5.41
C TYR A 127 28.48 4.44 5.26
N VAL A 128 28.93 5.68 5.12
CA VAL A 128 30.36 6.01 4.91
C VAL A 128 31.03 6.42 6.21
N THR A 129 30.40 7.31 7.00
CA THR A 129 31.09 7.93 8.16
C THR A 129 30.97 7.13 9.46
N THR A 130 29.98 6.24 9.57
CA THR A 130 29.75 5.47 10.79
C THR A 130 30.85 4.40 10.99
N ARG A 131 31.55 4.44 12.13
CA ARG A 131 32.45 3.36 12.58
C ARG A 131 31.65 2.10 12.96
N SER A 132 32.37 0.98 13.02
CA SER A 132 31.94 -0.34 13.51
C SER A 132 30.68 -0.24 14.36
N VAL A 133 29.61 -0.86 13.88
CA VAL A 133 28.35 -0.96 14.60
C VAL A 133 28.61 -1.71 15.90
N GLU A 134 28.36 -1.08 17.06
CA GLU A 134 28.22 -1.83 18.31
C GLU A 134 27.13 -2.87 18.14
N ASP A 135 27.42 -4.12 18.55
CA ASP A 135 26.48 -5.22 18.45
C ASP A 135 25.21 -4.89 19.22
N ASP A 136 24.07 -4.81 18.53
CA ASP A 136 22.74 -4.88 19.13
C ASP A 136 22.38 -6.37 19.25
N PRO A 137 22.46 -6.97 20.45
CA PRO A 137 22.24 -8.41 20.61
C PRO A 137 20.78 -8.79 20.33
N GLY A 138 19.84 -7.86 20.51
CA GLY A 138 18.43 -8.07 20.19
C GLY A 138 18.22 -8.17 18.69
N PHE A 139 18.80 -7.23 17.93
CA PHE A 139 18.75 -7.28 16.47
C PHE A 139 19.50 -8.49 15.89
N ALA A 140 20.64 -8.86 16.47
CA ALA A 140 21.39 -10.05 16.03
C ALA A 140 20.54 -11.33 16.13
N ARG A 141 19.86 -11.54 17.27
CA ARG A 141 18.93 -12.68 17.44
C ARG A 141 17.76 -12.65 16.45
N TYR A 142 17.24 -11.46 16.15
CA TYR A 142 16.17 -11.30 15.16
C TYR A 142 16.67 -11.63 13.74
N ALA A 143 17.90 -11.21 13.41
CA ALA A 143 18.54 -11.42 12.11
C ALA A 143 18.87 -12.90 11.84
N GLU A 144 19.05 -13.73 12.86
CA GLU A 144 19.25 -15.18 12.73
C GLU A 144 18.00 -15.95 12.24
N GLN A 145 16.83 -15.32 12.27
CA GLN A 145 15.55 -15.99 11.93
C GLN A 145 15.23 -15.86 10.44
N GLY A 146 15.05 -17.00 9.75
CA GLY A 146 14.63 -17.03 8.35
C GLY A 146 15.55 -16.19 7.46
N THR A 147 14.97 -15.23 6.72
CA THR A 147 15.72 -14.31 5.85
C THR A 147 16.03 -12.96 6.50
N ASN A 148 15.80 -12.80 7.81
CA ASN A 148 15.98 -11.50 8.47
C ASN A 148 17.43 -11.00 8.44
N GLY A 149 18.42 -11.87 8.24
CA GLY A 149 19.83 -11.50 8.08
C GLY A 149 20.10 -10.53 6.94
N PHE A 150 19.23 -10.49 5.93
CA PHE A 150 19.23 -9.49 4.87
C PHE A 150 19.10 -8.04 5.38
N LEU A 151 18.46 -7.84 6.54
CA LEU A 151 18.28 -6.52 7.14
C LEU A 151 19.60 -5.90 7.64
N TRP A 152 20.69 -6.66 7.74
CA TRP A 152 22.02 -6.10 7.97
C TRP A 152 22.42 -5.05 6.93
N LEU A 153 21.93 -5.18 5.69
CA LEU A 153 22.13 -4.15 4.67
C LEU A 153 21.47 -2.82 5.06
N ALA A 154 20.27 -2.85 5.64
CA ALA A 154 19.51 -1.66 6.03
C ALA A 154 19.73 -1.23 7.49
N TYR A 155 20.55 -1.95 8.25
CA TYR A 155 20.71 -1.74 9.69
C TYR A 155 21.10 -0.30 10.10
N PRO A 156 22.00 0.41 9.38
CA PRO A 156 22.28 1.81 9.70
C PRO A 156 21.04 2.71 9.66
N LEU A 157 20.12 2.47 8.71
CA LEU A 157 18.84 3.18 8.62
C LEU A 157 17.89 2.77 9.73
N ILE A 158 17.77 1.47 10.03
CA ILE A 158 16.91 0.96 11.11
C ILE A 158 17.29 1.62 12.43
N ARG A 159 18.59 1.64 12.77
CA ARG A 159 19.07 2.25 14.01
C ARG A 159 18.82 3.75 14.07
N GLU A 160 19.04 4.49 12.98
CA GLU A 160 18.74 5.92 12.92
C GLU A 160 17.24 6.19 13.04
N GLY A 161 16.42 5.40 12.36
CA GLY A 161 14.95 5.48 12.44
C GLY A 161 14.46 5.25 13.86
N VAL A 162 14.92 4.19 14.52
CA VAL A 162 14.60 3.88 15.93
C VAL A 162 15.06 5.01 16.85
N ARG A 163 16.28 5.55 16.66
CA ARG A 163 16.78 6.69 17.43
C ARG A 163 15.85 7.91 17.31
N ARG A 164 15.47 8.29 16.08
CA ARG A 164 14.54 9.40 15.81
C ARG A 164 13.15 9.15 16.38
N PHE A 165 12.66 7.92 16.28
CA PHE A 165 11.39 7.52 16.86
C PHE A 165 11.40 7.69 18.39
N ARG A 166 12.40 7.13 19.08
CA ARG A 166 12.57 7.26 20.54
C ARG A 166 12.63 8.71 20.98
N GLU A 167 13.43 9.53 20.30
CA GLU A 167 13.56 10.96 20.57
C GLU A 167 12.21 11.70 20.47
N ARG A 168 11.46 11.45 19.40
CA ARG A 168 10.17 12.12 19.16
C ARG A 168 9.08 11.63 20.12
N VAL A 169 8.99 10.33 20.39
CA VAL A 169 8.04 9.78 21.36
C VAL A 169 8.34 10.27 22.78
N GLY A 170 9.62 10.34 23.15
CA GLY A 170 10.04 10.90 24.44
C GLY A 170 9.62 12.35 24.66
N ALA A 171 9.48 13.14 23.58
CA ALA A 171 9.13 14.56 23.66
C ALA A 171 7.65 14.83 24.01
N PHE A 172 6.73 13.90 23.75
CA PHE A 172 5.31 14.01 24.10
C PHE A 172 4.83 12.91 25.05
N ALA A 173 5.78 12.18 25.66
CA ALA A 173 5.54 11.03 26.54
C ALA A 173 4.38 11.32 27.52
N PRO A 174 3.22 10.69 27.35
CA PRO A 174 2.02 11.21 27.98
C PRO A 174 1.75 10.53 29.32
N GLN A 175 1.17 11.27 30.25
CA GLN A 175 0.62 10.71 31.48
C GLN A 175 -0.84 10.29 31.23
N GLY A 176 -1.21 9.08 31.63
CA GLY A 176 -2.60 8.58 31.51
C GLY A 176 -2.97 7.97 30.15
N VAL A 177 -1.99 7.68 29.29
CA VAL A 177 -2.18 6.98 28.00
C VAL A 177 -1.86 5.50 28.09
N PRO A 178 -2.34 4.68 27.12
CA PRO A 178 -2.24 3.24 27.21
C PRO A 178 -0.88 2.66 26.77
N PHE A 179 0.22 3.43 26.72
CA PHE A 179 1.54 2.89 26.37
C PHE A 179 2.67 3.72 27.00
N ASP A 180 3.84 3.12 27.13
CA ASP A 180 5.10 3.79 27.50
C ASP A 180 6.07 3.84 26.31
N ALA A 181 7.19 4.55 26.46
CA ALA A 181 8.16 4.70 25.36
C ALA A 181 8.81 3.37 24.91
N ALA A 182 8.99 2.40 25.82
CA ALA A 182 9.62 1.12 25.50
C ALA A 182 8.65 0.20 24.73
N SER A 183 7.41 0.11 25.20
CA SER A 183 6.31 -0.61 24.54
C SER A 183 5.95 0.01 23.19
N ALA A 184 5.93 1.35 23.08
CA ALA A 184 5.67 2.06 21.82
C ALA A 184 6.55 1.57 20.66
N GLU A 185 7.85 1.40 20.90
CA GLU A 185 8.78 0.92 19.88
C GLU A 185 8.47 -0.53 19.47
N LEU A 186 8.28 -1.42 20.45
CA LEU A 186 8.00 -2.83 20.20
C LEU A 186 6.71 -3.03 19.38
N LEU A 187 5.73 -2.14 19.57
CA LEU A 187 4.46 -2.17 18.85
C LEU A 187 4.59 -1.82 17.37
N VAL A 188 5.51 -0.91 16.99
CA VAL A 188 5.58 -0.38 15.62
C VAL A 188 6.79 -0.84 14.81
N LEU A 189 7.89 -1.24 15.47
CA LEU A 189 9.12 -1.66 14.81
C LEU A 189 8.94 -2.86 13.85
N PRO A 190 8.14 -3.90 14.16
CA PRO A 190 7.93 -5.03 13.25
C PRO A 190 7.45 -4.60 11.85
N HIS A 191 6.69 -3.50 11.75
CA HIS A 191 6.20 -2.98 10.47
C HIS A 191 7.32 -2.40 9.60
N LEU A 192 8.28 -1.72 10.20
CA LEU A 192 9.48 -1.25 9.51
C LEU A 192 10.29 -2.45 9.00
N LEU A 193 10.60 -3.40 9.89
CA LEU A 193 11.43 -4.56 9.56
C LEU A 193 10.81 -5.37 8.41
N ASN A 194 9.50 -5.62 8.45
CA ASN A 194 8.78 -6.27 7.36
C ASN A 194 8.79 -5.45 6.06
N ALA A 195 8.61 -4.13 6.13
CA ALA A 195 8.62 -3.26 4.95
C ALA A 195 10.00 -3.17 4.29
N LEU A 196 11.08 -3.17 5.07
CA LEU A 196 12.45 -3.17 4.56
C LEU A 196 12.82 -4.55 4.01
N ARG A 197 12.51 -5.64 4.71
CA ARG A 197 12.78 -7.01 4.23
C ARG A 197 12.18 -7.27 2.85
N ARG A 198 10.88 -6.95 2.67
CA ARG A 198 10.22 -7.09 1.36
C ARG A 198 10.84 -6.22 0.25
N ALA A 199 11.48 -5.10 0.58
CA ALA A 199 12.21 -4.28 -0.41
C ALA A 199 13.54 -4.92 -0.81
N LEU A 200 14.14 -5.68 0.11
CA LEU A 200 15.49 -6.24 -0.01
C LEU A 200 15.50 -7.61 -0.70
N ASP A 201 14.48 -8.44 -0.49
CA ASP A 201 14.50 -9.87 -0.82
C ASP A 201 14.96 -10.14 -2.27
N LEU A 202 14.38 -9.47 -3.28
CA LEU A 202 14.73 -9.67 -4.69
C LEU A 202 16.20 -9.36 -4.99
N VAL A 203 16.72 -8.26 -4.45
CA VAL A 203 18.10 -7.83 -4.70
C VAL A 203 19.08 -8.74 -3.95
N LEU A 204 18.79 -9.05 -2.69
CA LEU A 204 19.72 -9.84 -1.88
C LEU A 204 19.73 -11.31 -2.24
N VAL A 205 18.65 -11.87 -2.79
CA VAL A 205 18.69 -13.21 -3.39
C VAL A 205 19.56 -13.22 -4.66
N LEU A 206 19.47 -12.18 -5.49
CA LEU A 206 20.35 -12.06 -6.67
C LEU A 206 21.82 -11.94 -6.25
N GLU A 207 22.12 -11.05 -5.31
CA GLU A 207 23.49 -10.81 -4.83
C GLU A 207 24.06 -12.00 -4.03
N LEU A 208 23.22 -12.75 -3.32
CA LEU A 208 23.59 -14.03 -2.71
C LEU A 208 24.05 -15.03 -3.77
N ASN A 209 23.29 -15.17 -4.86
CA ASN A 209 23.68 -16.05 -5.96
C ASN A 209 24.97 -15.57 -6.64
N VAL A 210 25.18 -14.26 -6.81
CA VAL A 210 26.44 -13.70 -7.32
C VAL A 210 27.61 -14.08 -6.40
N ALA A 211 27.46 -13.87 -5.09
CA ALA A 211 28.50 -14.21 -4.12
C ALA A 211 28.81 -15.71 -4.09
N ARG A 212 27.78 -16.57 -4.19
CA ARG A 212 27.95 -18.02 -4.33
C ARG A 212 28.78 -18.38 -5.56
N MET A 213 28.40 -17.84 -6.73
CA MET A 213 29.10 -18.11 -8.00
C MET A 213 30.54 -17.59 -8.03
N GLN A 214 30.86 -16.59 -7.20
CA GLN A 214 32.21 -16.06 -7.05
C GLN A 214 33.05 -16.78 -5.97
N GLY A 215 32.51 -17.80 -5.30
CA GLY A 215 33.21 -18.53 -4.24
C GLY A 215 33.47 -17.69 -2.99
N LEU A 216 32.64 -16.68 -2.75
CA LEU A 216 32.83 -15.70 -1.69
C LEU A 216 32.21 -16.09 -0.33
N LEU A 217 31.50 -17.23 -0.28
CA LEU A 217 30.76 -17.72 0.88
C LEU A 217 31.56 -18.81 1.60
N SER A 218 31.61 -18.73 2.93
CA SER A 218 32.22 -19.76 3.79
C SER A 218 31.14 -20.64 4.42
N GLY A 219 31.41 -21.92 4.62
CA GLY A 219 30.48 -22.88 5.22
C GLY A 219 30.41 -24.19 4.46
N GLU A 220 30.29 -25.30 5.18
CA GLU A 220 30.18 -26.64 4.62
C GLU A 220 28.75 -26.90 4.09
N THR A 221 27.74 -26.32 4.75
CA THR A 221 26.33 -26.47 4.34
C THR A 221 25.78 -25.22 3.61
N PRO A 222 24.69 -25.37 2.83
CA PRO A 222 24.00 -24.24 2.21
C PRO A 222 23.55 -23.16 3.20
N GLU A 223 23.12 -23.56 4.40
CA GLU A 223 22.68 -22.66 5.48
C GLU A 223 23.84 -21.89 6.10
N GLU A 224 25.00 -22.55 6.27
CA GLU A 224 26.21 -21.89 6.74
C GLU A 224 26.72 -20.86 5.73
N ARG A 225 26.66 -21.17 4.43
CA ARG A 225 26.98 -20.22 3.36
C ARG A 225 26.01 -19.05 3.29
N PHE A 226 24.73 -19.28 3.53
CA PHE A 226 23.75 -18.20 3.69
C PHE A 226 24.08 -17.30 4.89
N ARG A 227 24.38 -17.88 6.05
CA ARG A 227 24.80 -17.12 7.24
C ARG A 227 26.07 -16.31 6.97
N SER A 228 27.05 -16.90 6.28
CA SER A 228 28.26 -16.22 5.83
C SER A 228 27.93 -15.01 4.94
N TYR A 229 26.96 -15.14 4.03
CA TYR A 229 26.48 -14.01 3.24
C TYR A 229 25.85 -12.91 4.11
N CYS A 230 24.99 -13.25 5.06
CA CYS A 230 24.38 -12.27 5.97
C CYS A 230 25.43 -11.53 6.82
N GLU A 231 26.44 -12.24 7.32
CA GLU A 231 27.55 -11.60 8.05
C GLU A 231 28.35 -10.65 7.14
N ARG A 232 28.55 -10.99 5.86
CA ARG A 232 29.21 -10.09 4.90
C ARG A 232 28.45 -8.77 4.72
N LEU A 233 27.12 -8.74 4.86
CA LEU A 233 26.34 -7.49 4.79
C LEU A 233 26.63 -6.52 5.95
N ARG A 234 27.33 -6.98 7.00
CA ARG A 234 27.82 -6.15 8.10
C ARG A 234 29.11 -5.40 7.75
N ASP A 235 29.81 -5.85 6.72
CA ASP A 235 30.98 -5.15 6.20
C ASP A 235 30.58 -3.87 5.47
N LYS A 236 31.34 -2.79 5.71
CA LYS A 236 31.07 -1.48 5.13
C LYS A 236 31.23 -1.50 3.61
N ASP A 237 32.30 -2.08 3.10
CA ASP A 237 32.62 -2.04 1.68
C ASP A 237 31.65 -2.90 0.87
N VAL A 238 31.17 -4.02 1.45
CA VAL A 238 30.07 -4.81 0.86
C VAL A 238 28.80 -3.97 0.72
N ARG A 239 28.37 -3.27 1.79
CA ARG A 239 27.18 -2.41 1.70
C ARG A 239 27.35 -1.28 0.69
N LEU A 240 28.53 -0.66 0.64
CA LEU A 240 28.84 0.40 -0.33
C LEU A 240 28.82 -0.14 -1.77
N GLY A 241 29.33 -1.35 -2.01
CA GLY A 241 29.25 -2.01 -3.31
C GLY A 241 27.79 -2.18 -3.77
N ILE A 242 26.93 -2.72 -2.92
CA ILE A 242 25.51 -2.90 -3.22
C ILE A 242 24.81 -1.54 -3.41
N ALA A 243 25.14 -0.52 -2.60
CA ALA A 243 24.57 0.83 -2.72
C ALA A 243 24.92 1.52 -4.04
N ARG A 244 26.13 1.28 -4.56
CA ARG A 244 26.57 1.81 -5.86
C ARG A 244 25.85 1.13 -7.02
N GLU A 245 25.58 -0.17 -6.90
CA GLU A 245 24.88 -0.94 -7.93
C GLU A 245 23.36 -0.66 -7.92
N TYR A 246 22.76 -0.50 -6.73
CA TYR A 246 21.32 -0.32 -6.55
C TYR A 246 20.97 0.96 -5.77
N PRO A 247 21.33 2.16 -6.23
CA PRO A 247 21.13 3.40 -5.49
C PRO A 247 19.64 3.70 -5.22
N VAL A 248 18.72 3.29 -6.10
CA VAL A 248 17.27 3.51 -5.94
C VAL A 248 16.71 2.65 -4.80
N LEU A 249 17.32 1.47 -4.55
CA LEU A 249 16.98 0.64 -3.39
C LEU A 249 17.28 1.41 -2.10
N PHE A 250 18.47 2.01 -1.98
CA PHE A 250 18.86 2.75 -0.78
C PHE A 250 18.01 3.99 -0.56
N ARG A 251 17.66 4.71 -1.63
CA ARG A 251 16.64 5.77 -1.57
C ARG A 251 15.31 5.24 -1.04
N THR A 252 14.85 4.10 -1.54
CA THR A 252 13.59 3.47 -1.13
C THR A 252 13.62 3.05 0.35
N LEU A 253 14.71 2.43 0.82
CA LEU A 253 14.88 2.04 2.22
C LEU A 253 14.89 3.25 3.15
N HIS A 254 15.58 4.33 2.75
CA HIS A 254 15.60 5.58 3.50
C HIS A 254 14.19 6.20 3.58
N LEU A 255 13.49 6.35 2.46
CA LEU A 255 12.13 6.90 2.43
C LEU A 255 11.15 6.06 3.26
N ARG A 256 11.21 4.72 3.18
CA ARG A 256 10.37 3.83 4.00
C ARG A 256 10.66 4.00 5.49
N THR A 257 11.92 4.17 5.86
CA THR A 257 12.33 4.41 7.25
C THR A 257 11.83 5.76 7.75
N ALA A 258 12.03 6.84 6.99
CA ALA A 258 11.57 8.17 7.36
C ALA A 258 10.04 8.23 7.51
N ASN A 259 9.31 7.70 6.52
CA ASN A 259 7.86 7.62 6.54
C ASN A 259 7.33 6.78 7.72
N TRP A 260 8.02 5.69 8.08
CA TRP A 260 7.66 4.90 9.25
C TRP A 260 7.82 5.69 10.56
N VAL A 261 8.91 6.46 10.71
CA VAL A 261 9.08 7.34 11.89
C VAL A 261 7.94 8.34 11.95
N ASP A 262 7.67 9.06 10.85
CA ASP A 262 6.65 10.09 10.80
C ASP A 262 5.26 9.54 11.12
N TYR A 263 4.86 8.45 10.47
CA TYR A 263 3.55 7.85 10.65
C TYR A 263 3.37 7.25 12.05
N SER A 264 4.37 6.53 12.56
CA SER A 264 4.27 5.88 13.88
C SER A 264 4.20 6.93 15.00
N VAL A 265 5.01 7.98 14.90
CA VAL A 265 4.94 9.12 15.83
C VAL A 265 3.59 9.83 15.73
N GLU A 266 3.13 10.11 14.51
CA GLU A 266 1.83 10.75 14.27
C GLU A 266 0.67 9.95 14.87
N LEU A 267 0.63 8.63 14.66
CA LEU A 267 -0.37 7.72 15.22
C LEU A 267 -0.38 7.78 16.76
N LEU A 268 0.78 7.59 17.40
CA LEU A 268 0.88 7.55 18.86
C LEU A 268 0.58 8.90 19.51
N HIS A 269 0.99 9.99 18.87
CA HIS A 269 0.67 11.34 19.32
C HIS A 269 -0.82 11.65 19.19
N ARG A 270 -1.47 11.23 18.11
CA ARG A 270 -2.93 11.38 17.95
C ARG A 270 -3.69 10.53 18.97
N LEU A 271 -3.28 9.27 19.18
CA LEU A 271 -3.87 8.39 20.20
C LEU A 271 -3.80 9.04 21.58
N THR A 272 -2.65 9.63 21.90
CA THR A 272 -2.43 10.36 23.14
C THR A 272 -3.42 11.50 23.32
N ASN A 273 -3.51 12.38 22.34
CA ASN A 273 -4.32 13.60 22.44
C ASN A 273 -5.83 13.32 22.49
N ASP A 274 -6.24 12.19 21.91
CA ASP A 274 -7.64 11.84 21.75
C ASP A 274 -8.10 10.79 22.75
N TRP A 275 -7.23 10.31 23.65
CA TRP A 275 -7.50 9.13 24.48
C TRP A 275 -8.76 9.28 25.33
N GLU A 276 -8.95 10.41 26.01
CA GLU A 276 -10.15 10.67 26.81
C GLU A 276 -11.44 10.66 25.96
N LEU A 277 -11.37 11.24 24.76
CA LEU A 277 -12.50 11.27 23.83
C LEU A 277 -12.82 9.86 23.30
N ILE A 278 -11.79 9.09 22.95
CA ILE A 278 -11.91 7.69 22.53
C ILE A 278 -12.55 6.86 23.63
N ARG A 279 -12.08 6.99 24.88
CA ARG A 279 -12.67 6.27 26.03
C ARG A 279 -14.14 6.62 26.19
N ALA A 280 -14.47 7.92 26.18
CA ALA A 280 -15.83 8.38 26.36
C ALA A 280 -16.79 7.94 25.23
N ARG A 281 -16.33 7.93 23.98
CA ARG A 281 -17.20 7.72 22.81
C ARG A 281 -17.19 6.30 22.24
N LEU A 282 -16.05 5.61 22.30
CA LEU A 282 -15.84 4.32 21.61
C LEU A 282 -15.61 3.16 22.59
N ALA A 283 -15.16 3.44 23.82
CA ALA A 283 -15.00 2.43 24.87
C ALA A 283 -16.10 2.46 25.93
N ALA A 284 -17.19 3.21 25.70
CA ALA A 284 -18.29 3.39 26.64
C ALA A 284 -17.85 3.83 28.07
N GLY A 285 -16.77 4.60 28.16
CA GLY A 285 -16.17 5.06 29.42
C GLY A 285 -15.38 4.00 30.19
N ALA A 286 -15.27 2.77 29.68
CA ALA A 286 -14.44 1.74 30.29
C ALA A 286 -12.95 2.06 30.13
N ASP A 287 -12.11 1.46 30.99
CA ASP A 287 -10.65 1.47 30.83
C ASP A 287 -10.22 0.29 29.93
N PRO A 288 -9.72 0.53 28.71
CA PRO A 288 -9.24 -0.53 27.84
C PRO A 288 -7.93 -1.18 28.33
N GLY A 289 -7.25 -0.56 29.30
CA GLY A 289 -5.91 -0.94 29.73
C GLY A 289 -4.84 -0.55 28.71
N HIS A 290 -3.70 -1.25 28.75
CA HIS A 290 -2.54 -0.89 27.91
C HIS A 290 -2.67 -1.43 26.48
N LEU A 291 -2.05 -0.73 25.54
CA LEU A 291 -1.92 -1.07 24.13
C LEU A 291 -0.94 -2.25 24.01
N THR A 292 -1.43 -3.33 23.41
CA THR A 292 -0.72 -4.62 23.31
C THR A 292 -0.29 -4.93 21.88
N SER A 293 -1.00 -4.40 20.89
CA SER A 293 -0.67 -4.57 19.48
C SER A 293 -1.11 -3.37 18.64
N VAL A 294 -0.32 -3.07 17.61
CA VAL A 294 -0.69 -2.18 16.51
C VAL A 294 -0.51 -2.97 15.23
N GLU A 295 -1.57 -3.26 14.52
CA GLU A 295 -1.54 -3.86 13.19
C GLU A 295 -1.63 -2.75 12.15
N VAL A 296 -0.54 -2.49 11.43
CA VAL A 296 -0.47 -1.46 10.38
C VAL A 296 -0.58 -2.13 9.02
N GLY A 297 -1.34 -1.52 8.11
CA GLY A 297 -1.55 -2.06 6.77
C GLY A 297 -2.83 -2.88 6.65
N ALA A 298 -3.82 -2.58 7.50
CA ALA A 298 -5.19 -3.10 7.37
C ALA A 298 -5.94 -2.52 6.16
N GLY A 299 -5.30 -1.60 5.41
CA GLY A 299 -5.75 -1.09 4.12
C GLY A 299 -4.56 -0.61 3.27
N ASP A 300 -4.86 -0.05 2.10
CA ASP A 300 -3.84 0.45 1.18
C ASP A 300 -2.98 1.56 1.81
N ARG A 301 -1.74 1.69 1.31
CA ARG A 301 -0.81 2.75 1.74
C ARG A 301 -0.94 3.96 0.82
N HIS A 302 -1.14 5.13 1.40
CA HIS A 302 -1.29 6.40 0.70
C HIS A 302 -0.46 7.52 1.36
N ARG A 303 -0.37 8.68 0.70
CA ARG A 303 0.15 9.95 1.29
C ARG A 303 1.41 9.76 2.16
N LEU A 304 2.50 9.30 1.54
CA LEU A 304 3.79 9.01 2.21
C LEU A 304 3.76 7.81 3.16
N GLY A 305 3.01 6.75 2.80
CA GLY A 305 3.04 5.47 3.51
C GLY A 305 2.05 5.35 4.68
N ARG A 306 1.18 6.33 4.87
CA ARG A 306 0.05 6.27 5.82
C ARG A 306 -0.92 5.18 5.40
N THR A 307 -1.48 4.49 6.37
CA THR A 307 -2.45 3.40 6.17
C THR A 307 -3.35 3.31 7.39
N VAL A 308 -4.44 2.56 7.27
CA VAL A 308 -5.30 2.21 8.42
C VAL A 308 -4.51 1.33 9.39
N ALA A 309 -4.67 1.59 10.68
CA ALA A 309 -4.11 0.77 11.75
C ALA A 309 -5.20 0.25 12.68
N ILE A 310 -5.07 -1.00 13.12
CA ILE A 310 -5.92 -1.63 14.14
C ILE A 310 -5.10 -1.69 15.42
N LEU A 311 -5.62 -1.11 16.49
CA LEU A 311 -5.00 -1.06 17.80
C LEU A 311 -5.74 -2.02 18.73
N GLU A 312 -5.02 -2.86 19.46
CA GLU A 312 -5.58 -3.83 20.40
C GLU A 312 -5.05 -3.60 21.81
N PHE A 313 -5.96 -3.56 22.77
CA PHE A 313 -5.69 -3.27 24.16
C PHE A 313 -5.82 -4.52 25.04
N SER A 314 -5.23 -4.48 26.23
CA SER A 314 -5.17 -5.63 27.16
C SER A 314 -6.53 -6.16 27.61
N SER A 315 -7.59 -5.36 27.53
CA SER A 315 -8.96 -5.79 27.79
C SER A 315 -9.61 -6.58 26.64
N GLY A 316 -8.94 -6.65 25.48
CA GLY A 316 -9.51 -7.13 24.22
C GLY A 316 -10.25 -6.05 23.42
N PHE A 317 -10.35 -4.82 23.93
CA PHE A 317 -10.87 -3.68 23.15
C PHE A 317 -10.00 -3.46 21.91
N LYS A 318 -10.65 -3.18 20.78
CA LYS A 318 -9.98 -2.87 19.51
C LYS A 318 -10.49 -1.56 18.95
N LEU A 319 -9.57 -0.82 18.35
CA LEU A 319 -9.81 0.52 17.81
C LEU A 319 -9.20 0.64 16.43
N VAL A 320 -9.92 1.24 15.48
CA VAL A 320 -9.40 1.49 14.14
C VAL A 320 -8.97 2.95 14.05
N TYR A 321 -7.74 3.18 13.62
CA TYR A 321 -7.20 4.48 13.27
C TYR A 321 -7.19 4.66 11.75
N LYS A 322 -7.79 5.74 11.28
CA LYS A 322 -7.82 6.12 9.88
C LYS A 322 -7.10 7.46 9.68
N PRO A 323 -5.99 7.52 8.91
CA PRO A 323 -5.19 8.73 8.75
C PRO A 323 -5.77 9.72 7.72
N HIS A 324 -7.10 9.79 7.62
CA HIS A 324 -7.89 10.69 6.77
C HIS A 324 -9.20 11.05 7.47
N GLY A 325 -9.85 12.14 7.04
CA GLY A 325 -11.11 12.59 7.61
C GLY A 325 -12.20 11.51 7.57
N GLN A 326 -13.12 11.59 8.52
CA GLN A 326 -14.22 10.63 8.72
C GLN A 326 -15.59 11.31 8.70
N SER A 327 -15.68 12.52 8.14
CA SER A 327 -16.95 13.26 8.04
C SER A 327 -17.99 12.50 7.23
N VAL A 328 -17.57 11.83 6.14
CA VAL A 328 -18.43 10.95 5.33
C VAL A 328 -19.03 9.82 6.17
N ASP A 329 -18.22 9.13 6.97
CA ASP A 329 -18.67 8.05 7.86
C ASP A 329 -19.67 8.57 8.91
N VAL A 330 -19.43 9.76 9.47
CA VAL A 330 -20.33 10.43 10.43
C VAL A 330 -21.67 10.76 9.78
N HIS A 331 -21.67 11.48 8.65
CA HIS A 331 -22.90 11.89 7.97
C HIS A 331 -23.68 10.69 7.41
N PHE A 332 -22.98 9.63 7.00
CA PHE A 332 -23.60 8.37 6.64
C PHE A 332 -24.33 7.74 7.82
N GLY A 333 -23.71 7.70 9.01
CA GLY A 333 -24.35 7.26 10.24
C GLY A 333 -25.64 8.01 10.55
N GLU A 334 -25.61 9.34 10.44
CA GLU A 334 -26.78 10.20 10.65
C GLU A 334 -27.89 9.94 9.61
N LEU A 335 -27.54 9.63 8.36
CA LEU A 335 -28.50 9.21 7.35
C LEU A 335 -29.15 7.86 7.71
N LEU A 336 -28.37 6.90 8.22
CA LEU A 336 -28.91 5.62 8.68
C LEU A 336 -29.88 5.81 9.85
N GLU A 337 -29.56 6.69 10.80
CA GLU A 337 -30.47 7.05 11.90
C GLU A 337 -31.78 7.64 11.39
N TRP A 338 -31.70 8.53 10.40
CA TRP A 338 -32.88 9.10 9.76
C TRP A 338 -33.72 8.01 9.06
N ILE A 339 -33.11 7.08 8.31
CA ILE A 339 -33.84 5.97 7.66
C ILE A 339 -34.50 5.06 8.70
N ASN A 340 -33.79 4.77 9.80
CA ASN A 340 -34.32 3.98 10.91
C ASN A 340 -35.56 4.65 11.51
N ALA A 341 -35.52 5.97 11.73
CA ALA A 341 -36.64 6.76 12.23
C ALA A 341 -37.80 6.90 11.21
N ALA A 342 -37.51 6.91 9.91
CA ALA A 342 -38.49 6.97 8.83
C ALA A 342 -39.31 5.68 8.64
N GLY A 343 -39.00 4.61 9.40
CA GLY A 343 -39.84 3.42 9.47
C GLY A 343 -39.29 2.19 8.74
N PHE A 344 -37.97 2.08 8.59
CA PHE A 344 -37.37 0.82 8.17
C PHE A 344 -37.44 -0.21 9.32
N GLU A 345 -38.19 -1.30 9.11
CA GLU A 345 -38.55 -2.27 10.16
C GLU A 345 -37.37 -3.17 10.59
N THR A 346 -36.22 -3.04 9.94
CA THR A 346 -35.00 -3.81 10.22
C THR A 346 -33.82 -2.85 10.36
N PRO A 347 -33.77 -2.07 11.45
CA PRO A 347 -32.91 -0.89 11.54
C PRO A 347 -31.44 -1.24 11.33
N PHE A 348 -30.73 -0.32 10.69
CA PHE A 348 -29.29 -0.36 10.51
C PHE A 348 -28.55 -0.13 11.82
N ARG A 349 -27.36 -0.72 11.93
CA ARG A 349 -26.39 -0.36 12.96
C ARG A 349 -25.61 0.87 12.50
N VAL A 350 -25.47 1.85 13.40
CA VAL A 350 -24.60 3.01 13.23
C VAL A 350 -23.26 2.69 13.88
N LEU A 351 -22.17 2.90 13.16
CA LEU A 351 -20.83 2.65 13.66
C LEU A 351 -20.37 3.86 14.49
N GLY A 352 -19.81 3.61 15.68
CA GLY A 352 -19.17 4.67 16.46
C GLY A 352 -17.93 5.22 15.74
N VAL A 353 -17.91 6.52 15.48
CA VAL A 353 -16.82 7.23 14.79
C VAL A 353 -16.49 8.52 15.55
N VAL A 354 -15.20 8.81 15.63
CA VAL A 354 -14.65 10.09 16.11
C VAL A 354 -13.89 10.73 14.96
N ASP A 355 -14.49 11.71 14.31
CA ASP A 355 -13.84 12.51 13.28
C ASP A 355 -13.03 13.67 13.89
N ARG A 356 -11.80 13.84 13.42
CA ARG A 356 -10.90 14.95 13.77
C ARG A 356 -10.55 15.80 12.54
N GLY A 357 -11.36 15.72 11.49
CA GLY A 357 -11.26 16.48 10.25
C GLY A 357 -10.22 15.93 9.28
N ARG A 358 -8.97 15.73 9.73
CA ARG A 358 -7.88 15.18 8.88
C ARG A 358 -7.54 13.72 9.15
N TYR A 359 -8.17 13.14 10.17
CA TYR A 359 -8.01 11.77 10.63
C TYR A 359 -9.22 11.41 11.49
N GLY A 360 -9.38 10.14 11.81
CA GLY A 360 -10.40 9.74 12.77
C GLY A 360 -10.16 8.36 13.36
N TRP A 361 -11.07 8.02 14.27
CA TRP A 361 -11.11 6.75 14.97
C TRP A 361 -12.47 6.12 14.77
N SER A 362 -12.53 4.79 14.66
CA SER A 362 -13.81 4.08 14.63
C SER A 362 -13.77 2.86 15.52
N GLU A 363 -14.96 2.40 15.92
CA GLU A 363 -15.14 1.06 16.48
C GLU A 363 -14.50 0.01 15.57
N PHE A 364 -13.90 -1.01 16.17
CA PHE A 364 -13.52 -2.21 15.45
C PHE A 364 -14.72 -3.15 15.31
N VAL A 365 -15.08 -3.49 14.08
CA VAL A 365 -16.17 -4.43 13.80
C VAL A 365 -15.62 -5.85 13.76
N VAL A 366 -16.09 -6.69 14.69
CA VAL A 366 -15.75 -8.11 14.76
C VAL A 366 -16.71 -8.90 13.87
N HIS A 367 -16.18 -9.80 13.04
CA HIS A 367 -17.00 -10.81 12.36
C HIS A 367 -17.60 -11.77 13.38
N GLN A 368 -18.92 -11.89 13.41
CA GLN A 368 -19.64 -12.66 14.43
C GLN A 368 -20.68 -13.56 13.77
N PRO A 369 -20.86 -14.81 14.25
CA PRO A 369 -21.86 -15.70 13.71
C PRO A 369 -23.29 -15.24 14.05
N CYS A 370 -24.23 -15.59 13.18
CA CYS A 370 -25.65 -15.63 13.53
C CYS A 370 -25.91 -16.89 14.38
N SER A 371 -26.83 -16.76 15.32
CA SER A 371 -27.31 -17.87 16.16
C SER A 371 -28.58 -18.51 15.61
N ARG A 372 -29.34 -17.79 14.75
CA ARG A 372 -30.63 -18.26 14.23
C ARG A 372 -30.85 -17.87 12.77
N ARG A 373 -31.75 -18.58 12.10
CA ARG A 373 -32.07 -18.37 10.68
C ARG A 373 -32.67 -16.99 10.38
N ASP A 374 -33.50 -16.47 11.28
CA ASP A 374 -34.14 -15.16 11.12
C ASP A 374 -33.15 -13.99 11.32
N GLU A 375 -32.06 -14.19 12.07
CA GLU A 375 -30.93 -13.24 12.12
C GLU A 375 -30.25 -13.12 10.75
N VAL A 376 -30.09 -14.25 10.05
CA VAL A 376 -29.56 -14.25 8.68
C VAL A 376 -30.53 -13.59 7.70
N GLU A 377 -31.84 -13.79 7.87
CA GLU A 377 -32.84 -13.11 7.05
C GLU A 377 -32.78 -11.58 7.25
N ARG A 378 -32.68 -11.12 8.50
CA ARG A 378 -32.50 -9.70 8.83
C ARG A 378 -31.18 -9.15 8.29
N PHE A 379 -30.10 -9.94 8.33
CA PHE A 379 -28.82 -9.58 7.71
C PHE A 379 -28.99 -9.24 6.23
N TYR A 380 -29.58 -10.14 5.45
CA TYR A 380 -29.73 -9.91 4.01
C TYR A 380 -30.74 -8.79 3.71
N ARG A 381 -31.78 -8.63 4.53
CA ARG A 381 -32.69 -7.48 4.44
C ARG A 381 -31.97 -6.15 4.68
N ARG A 382 -31.07 -6.07 5.67
CA ARG A 382 -30.21 -4.89 5.87
C ARG A 382 -29.25 -4.69 4.70
N LEU A 383 -28.61 -5.75 4.21
CA LEU A 383 -27.70 -5.66 3.07
C LEU A 383 -28.38 -5.12 1.81
N GLY A 384 -29.62 -5.53 1.56
CA GLY A 384 -30.46 -4.98 0.50
C GLY A 384 -30.80 -3.50 0.72
N GLY A 385 -31.13 -3.13 1.96
CA GLY A 385 -31.32 -1.73 2.34
C GLY A 385 -30.07 -0.88 2.07
N TYR A 386 -28.88 -1.38 2.43
CA TYR A 386 -27.61 -0.72 2.13
C TYR A 386 -27.40 -0.53 0.63
N LEU A 387 -27.75 -1.51 -0.21
CA LEU A 387 -27.66 -1.34 -1.66
C LEU A 387 -28.47 -0.13 -2.16
N ALA A 388 -29.66 0.12 -1.58
CA ALA A 388 -30.47 1.28 -1.94
C ALA A 388 -29.79 2.59 -1.52
N VAL A 389 -29.27 2.66 -0.29
CA VAL A 389 -28.55 3.85 0.21
C VAL A 389 -27.30 4.11 -0.62
N PHE A 390 -26.48 3.09 -0.86
CA PHE A 390 -25.27 3.16 -1.66
C PHE A 390 -25.55 3.60 -3.09
N HIS A 391 -26.62 3.10 -3.70
CA HIS A 391 -27.01 3.51 -5.03
C HIS A 391 -27.37 5.01 -5.10
N VAL A 392 -28.18 5.50 -4.15
CA VAL A 392 -28.58 6.92 -4.08
C VAL A 392 -27.38 7.82 -3.82
N LEU A 393 -26.46 7.40 -2.94
CA LEU A 393 -25.23 8.13 -2.65
C LEU A 393 -24.11 7.88 -3.68
N ARG A 394 -24.38 7.19 -4.80
CA ARG A 394 -23.40 6.90 -5.85
C ARG A 394 -22.10 6.29 -5.30
N ALA A 395 -22.23 5.36 -4.37
CA ALA A 395 -21.12 4.59 -3.84
C ALA A 395 -20.43 3.81 -4.95
N ARG A 396 -19.12 3.65 -4.80
CA ARG A 396 -18.32 2.69 -5.57
C ARG A 396 -17.53 1.81 -4.62
N ASP A 397 -17.04 0.69 -5.13
CA ASP A 397 -16.04 -0.12 -4.42
C ASP A 397 -16.54 -0.79 -3.13
N MET A 398 -17.84 -1.09 -3.01
CA MET A 398 -18.40 -1.87 -1.89
C MET A 398 -18.18 -3.38 -2.07
N HIS A 399 -16.91 -3.78 -2.23
CA HIS A 399 -16.49 -5.17 -2.37
C HIS A 399 -16.43 -5.90 -1.02
N PHE A 400 -16.08 -7.18 -1.04
CA PHE A 400 -16.10 -8.08 0.12
C PHE A 400 -15.27 -7.62 1.33
N GLU A 401 -14.17 -6.88 1.14
CA GLU A 401 -13.38 -6.34 2.26
C GLU A 401 -14.09 -5.18 2.99
N ASN A 402 -15.00 -4.48 2.33
CA ASN A 402 -15.64 -3.26 2.85
C ASN A 402 -16.96 -3.54 3.59
N VAL A 403 -17.37 -4.81 3.69
CA VAL A 403 -18.54 -5.25 4.47
C VAL A 403 -18.11 -6.33 5.46
N ILE A 404 -18.43 -6.14 6.74
CA ILE A 404 -18.18 -7.12 7.79
C ILE A 404 -19.50 -7.64 8.34
N ALA A 405 -19.68 -8.96 8.32
CA ALA A 405 -20.84 -9.61 8.92
C ALA A 405 -20.66 -9.74 10.44
N ALA A 406 -21.25 -8.79 11.17
CA ALA A 406 -21.31 -8.78 12.62
C ALA A 406 -22.66 -9.32 13.09
N SER A 407 -22.78 -10.65 13.17
CA SER A 407 -24.04 -11.35 13.45
C SER A 407 -25.08 -10.95 12.40
N GLU A 408 -26.27 -10.51 12.81
CA GLU A 408 -27.33 -10.06 11.91
C GLU A 408 -27.08 -8.70 11.22
N PHE A 409 -25.93 -8.05 11.45
CA PHE A 409 -25.61 -6.73 10.91
C PHE A 409 -24.49 -6.80 9.85
N PRO A 410 -24.77 -6.50 8.57
CA PRO A 410 -23.74 -6.21 7.59
C PRO A 410 -23.22 -4.80 7.82
N VAL A 411 -22.03 -4.63 8.39
CA VAL A 411 -21.49 -3.32 8.72
C VAL A 411 -20.50 -2.86 7.65
N PRO A 412 -20.77 -1.75 6.94
CA PRO A 412 -19.79 -1.11 6.06
C PRO A 412 -18.66 -0.49 6.89
N VAL A 413 -17.40 -0.66 6.47
CA VAL A 413 -16.24 -0.16 7.24
C VAL A 413 -15.35 0.84 6.50
N ASP A 414 -15.54 0.97 5.18
CA ASP A 414 -14.84 1.95 4.35
C ASP A 414 -15.83 2.65 3.41
N LEU A 415 -16.08 3.93 3.67
CA LEU A 415 -17.10 4.75 3.01
C LEU A 415 -16.50 5.92 2.22
N GLU A 416 -15.17 5.98 2.09
CA GLU A 416 -14.52 7.12 1.45
C GLU A 416 -14.84 7.25 -0.05
N THR A 417 -15.40 6.21 -0.67
CA THR A 417 -15.82 6.17 -2.08
C THR A 417 -17.32 6.46 -2.30
N LEU A 418 -18.02 6.98 -1.29
CA LEU A 418 -19.35 7.55 -1.46
C LEU A 418 -19.30 8.84 -2.30
N LEU A 419 -20.43 9.20 -2.92
CA LEU A 419 -20.59 10.40 -3.75
C LEU A 419 -19.57 10.48 -4.90
N HIS A 420 -19.18 9.31 -5.43
CA HIS A 420 -18.14 9.24 -6.45
C HIS A 420 -18.61 9.90 -7.76
N ASN A 421 -17.72 10.70 -8.36
CA ASN A 421 -17.99 11.47 -9.56
C ASN A 421 -17.47 10.75 -10.82
N ASP A 422 -18.27 10.71 -11.88
CA ASP A 422 -17.92 10.09 -13.17
C ASP A 422 -17.09 11.03 -14.08
N ALA A 423 -16.38 12.00 -13.52
CA ALA A 423 -15.74 13.11 -14.24
C ALA A 423 -14.74 12.70 -15.34
N THR A 424 -14.26 11.46 -15.35
CA THR A 424 -13.40 10.93 -16.43
C THR A 424 -14.26 10.57 -17.63
N GLY A 425 -14.37 11.48 -18.59
CA GLY A 425 -15.16 11.31 -19.82
C GLY A 425 -14.74 10.21 -20.80
N ALA A 426 -14.03 9.19 -20.36
CA ALA A 426 -13.72 8.01 -21.17
C ALA A 426 -15.00 7.20 -21.41
N GLY A 427 -15.38 7.00 -22.68
CA GLY A 427 -16.56 6.23 -23.07
C GLY A 427 -17.91 6.96 -22.87
N LYS A 428 -17.92 8.30 -22.86
CA LYS A 428 -19.15 9.13 -22.75
C LYS A 428 -20.17 8.94 -23.88
N ASP A 429 -19.83 8.18 -24.91
CA ASP A 429 -20.69 7.96 -26.08
C ASP A 429 -21.14 6.49 -26.23
N ASP A 430 -20.95 5.65 -25.19
CA ASP A 430 -21.44 4.26 -25.17
C ASP A 430 -22.65 4.13 -24.23
N PRO A 431 -23.88 4.01 -24.77
CA PRO A 431 -25.09 3.86 -23.96
C PRO A 431 -25.08 2.65 -23.02
N ALA A 432 -24.35 1.57 -23.35
CA ALA A 432 -24.25 0.39 -22.48
C ALA A 432 -23.40 0.70 -21.24
N ILE A 433 -22.31 1.46 -21.43
CA ILE A 433 -21.46 1.91 -20.31
C ILE A 433 -22.24 2.86 -19.40
N ASP A 434 -23.02 3.79 -19.97
CA ASP A 434 -23.82 4.73 -19.18
C ASP A 434 -24.96 4.03 -18.42
N ALA A 435 -25.62 3.04 -19.05
CA ALA A 435 -26.61 2.20 -18.39
C ALA A 435 -26.00 1.42 -17.21
N PHE A 436 -24.79 0.87 -17.39
CA PHE A 436 -24.07 0.20 -16.30
C PHE A 436 -23.71 1.17 -15.17
N ARG A 437 -23.15 2.34 -15.50
CA ARG A 437 -22.72 3.38 -14.54
C ARG A 437 -23.86 3.94 -13.71
N SER A 438 -25.05 4.03 -14.28
CA SER A 438 -26.26 4.51 -13.61
C SER A 438 -27.00 3.41 -12.83
N SER A 439 -26.53 2.16 -12.87
CA SER A 439 -27.18 1.04 -12.20
C SER A 439 -26.58 0.72 -10.82
N VAL A 440 -27.28 -0.11 -10.05
CA VAL A 440 -26.79 -0.70 -8.79
C VAL A 440 -25.54 -1.55 -8.96
N MET A 441 -25.17 -1.96 -10.18
CA MET A 441 -23.94 -2.72 -10.43
C MET A 441 -22.68 -1.90 -10.11
N GLN A 442 -22.70 -0.59 -10.36
CA GLN A 442 -21.56 0.29 -10.11
C GLN A 442 -21.14 0.33 -8.63
N VAL A 443 -22.04 -0.04 -7.71
CA VAL A 443 -21.78 -0.11 -6.27
C VAL A 443 -20.75 -1.19 -5.91
N MET A 444 -20.58 -2.23 -6.74
CA MET A 444 -19.73 -3.41 -6.49
C MET A 444 -20.18 -4.32 -5.33
N LEU A 445 -21.35 -4.04 -4.73
CA LEU A 445 -21.96 -4.92 -3.73
C LEU A 445 -22.54 -6.19 -4.35
N LEU A 446 -22.99 -6.15 -5.61
CA LEU A 446 -23.56 -7.29 -6.31
C LEU A 446 -22.51 -8.11 -7.07
N PRO A 447 -22.69 -9.44 -7.23
CA PRO A 447 -21.76 -10.30 -7.96
C PRO A 447 -21.46 -9.80 -9.36
N GLN A 448 -20.18 -9.78 -9.71
CA GLN A 448 -19.70 -9.47 -11.06
C GLN A 448 -18.61 -10.47 -11.44
N PRO A 449 -18.61 -10.99 -12.69
CA PRO A 449 -17.59 -11.91 -13.14
C PRO A 449 -16.24 -11.18 -13.23
N VAL A 450 -15.28 -11.61 -12.43
CA VAL A 450 -13.88 -11.19 -12.53
C VAL A 450 -13.07 -12.39 -12.99
N ASN A 451 -12.20 -12.22 -13.98
CA ASN A 451 -11.29 -13.28 -14.40
C ASN A 451 -10.38 -13.66 -13.23
N GLY A 452 -10.34 -14.94 -12.92
CA GLY A 452 -9.45 -15.52 -11.93
C GLY A 452 -7.99 -15.56 -12.40
N PRO A 453 -7.09 -16.10 -11.56
CA PRO A 453 -5.69 -16.24 -11.90
C PRO A 453 -5.44 -17.31 -12.98
N GLU A 454 -6.37 -18.23 -13.21
CA GLU A 454 -6.36 -19.20 -14.32
C GLU A 454 -7.34 -18.76 -15.42
N ASP A 455 -6.99 -19.03 -16.69
CA ASP A 455 -7.67 -18.47 -17.88
C ASP A 455 -9.18 -18.79 -17.97
N ASP A 456 -9.65 -19.89 -17.36
CA ASP A 456 -11.04 -20.34 -17.37
C ASP A 456 -11.76 -20.12 -16.02
N GLU A 457 -11.11 -19.50 -15.03
CA GLU A 457 -11.69 -19.29 -13.72
C GLU A 457 -12.42 -17.93 -13.64
N VAL A 458 -13.60 -17.91 -13.04
CA VAL A 458 -14.36 -16.68 -12.75
C VAL A 458 -14.59 -16.61 -11.25
N VAL A 459 -14.20 -15.49 -10.66
CA VAL A 459 -14.29 -15.26 -9.22
C VAL A 459 -15.20 -14.07 -8.93
N ASP A 460 -15.86 -14.11 -7.78
CA ASP A 460 -16.77 -13.07 -7.32
C ASP A 460 -16.11 -12.27 -6.19
N MET A 461 -15.88 -10.98 -6.40
CA MET A 461 -15.28 -10.08 -5.42
C MET A 461 -16.31 -9.17 -4.74
N SER A 462 -17.61 -9.40 -4.97
CA SER A 462 -18.66 -8.55 -4.47
C SER A 462 -18.88 -8.68 -2.96
N GLY A 463 -19.36 -7.61 -2.34
CA GLY A 463 -19.75 -7.63 -0.93
C GLY A 463 -20.88 -8.63 -0.61
N PHE A 464 -21.72 -8.96 -1.58
CA PHE A 464 -22.79 -9.95 -1.42
C PHE A 464 -22.28 -11.39 -1.49
N GLY A 465 -21.35 -11.66 -2.41
CA GLY A 465 -21.16 -13.00 -2.94
C GLY A 465 -19.77 -13.61 -2.81
N ALA A 466 -18.71 -12.86 -2.50
CA ALA A 466 -17.38 -13.44 -2.29
C ALA A 466 -17.36 -14.47 -1.15
N ARG A 467 -16.63 -15.58 -1.32
CA ARG A 467 -16.62 -16.74 -0.40
C ARG A 467 -15.21 -17.03 0.11
N ASN A 468 -15.13 -17.59 1.30
CA ASN A 468 -13.85 -18.08 1.82
C ASN A 468 -13.26 -19.19 0.93
N GLY A 469 -11.94 -19.15 0.72
CA GLY A 469 -11.20 -20.20 0.01
C GLY A 469 -11.28 -20.19 -1.53
N GLN A 470 -12.02 -19.26 -2.14
CA GLN A 470 -11.97 -19.06 -3.60
C GLN A 470 -10.61 -18.50 -4.05
N ALA A 471 -10.26 -18.59 -5.33
CA ALA A 471 -9.03 -17.95 -5.82
C ALA A 471 -9.10 -16.42 -5.74
N PHE A 472 -7.98 -15.77 -5.43
CA PHE A 472 -7.86 -14.33 -5.57
C PHE A 472 -7.44 -13.97 -7.01
N PRO A 473 -8.19 -13.11 -7.74
CA PRO A 473 -7.97 -12.89 -9.19
C PRO A 473 -6.59 -12.31 -9.53
N MET A 474 -5.96 -11.58 -8.61
CA MET A 474 -4.58 -11.06 -8.73
C MET A 474 -3.59 -11.86 -7.88
N GLY A 475 -3.96 -13.08 -7.47
CA GLY A 475 -3.31 -13.84 -6.40
C GLY A 475 -2.10 -14.67 -6.82
N ARG A 476 -1.54 -14.49 -8.01
CA ARG A 476 -0.29 -15.19 -8.37
C ARG A 476 0.84 -14.67 -7.52
N ILE A 477 1.26 -15.47 -6.55
CA ILE A 477 2.36 -15.16 -5.65
C ILE A 477 3.53 -16.08 -5.95
N SER A 478 4.71 -15.50 -6.11
CA SER A 478 5.95 -16.26 -6.16
C SER A 478 6.38 -16.62 -4.75
N SER A 479 6.80 -17.86 -4.54
CA SER A 479 7.36 -18.31 -3.28
C SER A 479 8.89 -18.38 -3.35
N TRP A 480 9.56 -18.36 -2.20
CA TRP A 480 11.01 -18.54 -2.12
C TRP A 480 11.34 -20.02 -1.91
N GLU A 481 12.02 -20.64 -2.87
CA GLU A 481 12.58 -21.97 -2.74
C GLU A 481 13.97 -21.89 -2.08
N GLY A 482 14.32 -22.88 -1.25
CA GLY A 482 15.62 -22.90 -0.55
C GLY A 482 15.79 -21.74 0.43
N THR A 483 14.71 -21.27 1.04
CA THR A 483 14.74 -20.13 1.99
C THR A 483 15.75 -20.38 3.11
N GLY A 484 16.66 -19.43 3.34
CA GLY A 484 17.72 -19.55 4.36
C GLY A 484 18.96 -20.33 3.91
N THR A 485 19.10 -20.62 2.62
CA THR A 485 20.25 -21.31 2.01
C THR A 485 20.90 -20.45 0.93
N ASP A 486 22.15 -20.74 0.56
CA ASP A 486 22.82 -20.06 -0.55
C ASP A 486 22.27 -20.43 -1.94
N GLU A 487 21.36 -21.41 -2.01
CA GLU A 487 20.63 -21.81 -3.21
C GLU A 487 19.26 -21.14 -3.33
N MET A 488 18.95 -20.20 -2.43
CA MET A 488 17.68 -19.48 -2.40
C MET A 488 17.38 -18.85 -3.76
N ARG A 489 16.15 -19.06 -4.25
CA ARG A 489 15.71 -18.56 -5.56
C ARG A 489 14.21 -18.34 -5.62
N MET A 490 13.79 -17.57 -6.60
CA MET A 490 12.37 -17.44 -6.92
C MET A 490 11.82 -18.79 -7.41
N GLY A 491 10.81 -19.31 -6.72
CA GLY A 491 10.07 -20.50 -7.09
C GLY A 491 8.95 -20.19 -8.10
N SER A 492 8.22 -21.23 -8.48
CA SER A 492 7.04 -21.08 -9.35
C SER A 492 5.96 -20.21 -8.70
N GLU A 493 5.24 -19.47 -9.54
CA GLU A 493 4.03 -18.76 -9.11
C GLU A 493 2.95 -19.76 -8.70
N THR A 494 2.28 -19.45 -7.59
CA THR A 494 1.13 -20.22 -7.09
C THR A 494 -0.06 -19.29 -6.93
N THR A 495 -1.26 -19.84 -7.11
CA THR A 495 -2.49 -19.11 -6.86
C THR A 495 -2.74 -18.99 -5.36
N ALA A 496 -2.76 -17.76 -4.87
CA ALA A 496 -3.17 -17.45 -3.51
C ALA A 496 -4.69 -17.62 -3.38
N PRO A 497 -5.17 -18.41 -2.40
CA PRO A 497 -6.57 -18.39 -2.05
C PRO A 497 -6.93 -17.03 -1.43
N LEU A 498 -8.19 -16.65 -1.56
CA LEU A 498 -8.78 -15.59 -0.75
C LEU A 498 -8.73 -16.04 0.71
N MET A 499 -7.84 -15.40 1.48
CA MET A 499 -7.47 -15.85 2.81
C MET A 499 -8.65 -15.83 3.79
N VAL A 500 -9.37 -14.70 3.90
CA VAL A 500 -10.57 -14.60 4.74
C VAL A 500 -11.56 -13.56 4.19
N ALA A 501 -12.70 -14.01 3.69
CA ALA A 501 -13.88 -13.19 3.43
C ALA A 501 -14.71 -13.04 4.72
N ARG A 502 -14.94 -11.81 5.17
CA ARG A 502 -15.72 -11.49 6.38
C ARG A 502 -17.10 -10.88 6.08
N ASN A 503 -17.48 -10.80 4.82
CA ASN A 503 -18.73 -10.19 4.35
C ASN A 503 -19.95 -11.10 4.47
N ARG A 504 -19.76 -12.42 4.60
CA ARG A 504 -20.86 -13.38 4.68
C ARG A 504 -21.18 -13.76 6.14
N PRO A 505 -22.48 -13.87 6.49
CA PRO A 505 -22.87 -14.38 7.79
C PRO A 505 -22.56 -15.88 7.88
N THR A 506 -22.26 -16.34 9.09
CA THR A 506 -22.12 -17.76 9.40
C THR A 506 -23.25 -18.20 10.33
N LEU A 507 -23.67 -19.46 10.23
CA LEU A 507 -24.67 -20.09 11.09
C LEU A 507 -24.22 -21.53 11.35
N ASP A 508 -24.23 -21.98 12.61
CA ASP A 508 -23.76 -23.32 13.01
C ASP A 508 -22.34 -23.66 12.52
N GLY A 509 -21.46 -22.65 12.48
CA GLY A 509 -20.07 -22.78 12.04
C GLY A 509 -19.88 -22.89 10.52
N GLN A 510 -20.93 -22.69 9.72
CA GLN A 510 -20.90 -22.76 8.26
C GLN A 510 -21.24 -21.41 7.63
N GLU A 511 -20.59 -21.06 6.52
CA GLU A 511 -20.98 -19.90 5.71
C GLU A 511 -22.37 -20.09 5.11
N VAL A 512 -23.18 -19.05 5.17
CA VAL A 512 -24.51 -19.11 4.56
C VAL A 512 -24.45 -18.87 3.05
N VAL A 513 -25.20 -19.69 2.31
CA VAL A 513 -25.47 -19.53 0.88
C VAL A 513 -26.40 -18.32 0.66
N ALA A 514 -25.83 -17.19 0.24
CA ALA A 514 -26.53 -15.90 0.07
C ALA A 514 -27.76 -15.99 -0.84
N GLU A 515 -27.71 -16.86 -1.84
CA GLU A 515 -28.75 -17.10 -2.84
C GLU A 515 -30.06 -17.58 -2.20
N LYS A 516 -30.00 -18.22 -1.02
CA LYS A 516 -31.20 -18.65 -0.26
C LYS A 516 -31.99 -17.49 0.36
N TYR A 517 -31.45 -16.27 0.38
CA TYR A 517 -32.02 -15.09 1.04
C TYR A 517 -32.24 -13.92 0.08
N LEU A 518 -32.27 -14.18 -1.24
CA LEU A 518 -32.50 -13.16 -2.27
C LEU A 518 -33.81 -12.39 -2.07
N GLU A 519 -34.88 -13.06 -1.65
CA GLU A 519 -36.16 -12.40 -1.39
C GLU A 519 -36.06 -11.37 -0.26
N ALA A 520 -35.37 -11.71 0.84
CA ALA A 520 -35.13 -10.81 1.94
C ALA A 520 -34.26 -9.61 1.52
N PHE A 521 -33.21 -9.87 0.75
CA PHE A 521 -32.35 -8.83 0.17
C PHE A 521 -33.15 -7.86 -0.72
N VAL A 522 -33.92 -8.38 -1.68
CA VAL A 522 -34.72 -7.56 -2.58
C VAL A 522 -35.82 -6.79 -1.82
N ALA A 523 -36.43 -7.41 -0.80
CA ALA A 523 -37.41 -6.74 0.05
C ALA A 523 -36.79 -5.56 0.81
N GLY A 524 -35.59 -5.74 1.36
CA GLY A 524 -34.83 -4.68 2.02
C GLY A 524 -34.50 -3.51 1.09
N PHE A 525 -33.98 -3.81 -0.10
CA PHE A 525 -33.70 -2.81 -1.13
C PHE A 525 -34.95 -2.00 -1.48
N ARG A 526 -36.04 -2.68 -1.84
CA ARG A 526 -37.30 -2.02 -2.23
C ARG A 526 -37.86 -1.16 -1.11
N ARG A 527 -37.79 -1.62 0.14
CA ARG A 527 -38.31 -0.87 1.29
C ARG A 527 -37.55 0.43 1.50
N VAL A 528 -36.22 0.36 1.58
CA VAL A 528 -35.39 1.55 1.82
C VAL A 528 -35.42 2.50 0.62
N TYR A 529 -35.37 1.98 -0.61
CA TYR A 529 -35.47 2.81 -1.81
C TYR A 529 -36.78 3.61 -1.85
N ARG A 530 -37.92 2.96 -1.54
CA ARG A 530 -39.22 3.64 -1.45
C ARG A 530 -39.28 4.66 -0.33
N LEU A 531 -38.70 4.37 0.85
CA LEU A 531 -38.63 5.34 1.94
C LEU A 531 -37.87 6.61 1.52
N ILE A 532 -36.74 6.44 0.83
CA ILE A 532 -35.95 7.56 0.29
C ILE A 532 -36.78 8.36 -0.74
N ASP A 533 -37.51 7.68 -1.62
CA ASP A 533 -38.35 8.31 -2.65
C ASP A 533 -39.56 9.05 -2.05
N GLU A 534 -40.27 8.41 -1.10
CA GLU A 534 -41.42 8.98 -0.38
C GLU A 534 -41.06 10.27 0.37
N HIS A 535 -39.83 10.37 0.87
CA HIS A 535 -39.31 11.51 1.63
C HIS A 535 -38.27 12.35 0.84
N ARG A 536 -38.21 12.18 -0.49
CA ARG A 536 -37.21 12.83 -1.35
C ARG A 536 -37.10 14.33 -1.15
N ASP A 537 -38.23 15.02 -1.10
CA ASP A 537 -38.25 16.49 -0.97
C ASP A 537 -37.72 16.96 0.40
N GLU A 538 -37.95 16.17 1.47
CA GLU A 538 -37.37 16.43 2.78
C GLU A 538 -35.84 16.27 2.75
N LEU A 539 -35.34 15.21 2.11
CA LEU A 539 -33.90 14.94 2.00
C LEU A 539 -33.16 16.02 1.19
N LEU A 540 -33.82 16.56 0.15
CA LEU A 540 -33.28 17.61 -0.73
C LEU A 540 -33.46 19.04 -0.19
N THR A 541 -34.25 19.23 0.86
CA THR A 541 -34.46 20.56 1.43
C THR A 541 -33.17 21.08 2.06
N SER A 542 -32.79 22.32 1.77
CA SER A 542 -31.55 22.89 2.30
C SER A 542 -31.56 22.92 3.84
N GLY A 543 -30.40 22.63 4.45
CA GLY A 543 -30.20 22.47 5.88
C GLY A 543 -30.55 21.08 6.42
N ARG A 544 -30.83 20.10 5.54
CA ARG A 544 -31.18 18.72 5.93
C ARG A 544 -29.99 17.76 5.77
N ILE A 545 -30.28 16.46 5.73
CA ILE A 545 -29.28 15.40 5.88
C ILE A 545 -28.28 15.36 4.71
N LEU A 546 -28.72 15.61 3.47
CA LEU A 546 -27.84 15.59 2.31
C LEU A 546 -26.91 16.81 2.24
N ASP A 547 -27.36 17.97 2.77
CA ASP A 547 -26.53 19.18 2.86
C ASP A 547 -25.30 19.00 3.76
N ARG A 548 -25.32 18.01 4.67
CA ARG A 548 -24.17 17.70 5.53
C ARG A 548 -22.96 17.24 4.72
N PHE A 549 -23.19 16.55 3.59
CA PHE A 549 -22.15 16.02 2.74
C PHE A 549 -21.48 17.07 1.81
N VAL A 550 -21.98 18.30 1.74
CA VAL A 550 -21.53 19.32 0.76
C VAL A 550 -20.03 19.61 0.84
N ASN A 551 -19.46 19.57 2.04
CA ASN A 551 -18.04 19.86 2.28
C ASN A 551 -17.20 18.61 2.54
N ASP A 552 -17.76 17.42 2.33
CA ASP A 552 -17.03 16.17 2.55
C ASP A 552 -15.96 15.96 1.47
N GLU A 553 -14.76 15.58 1.91
CA GLU A 553 -13.71 15.10 1.02
C GLU A 553 -13.90 13.60 0.78
N VAL A 554 -14.13 13.22 -0.48
CA VAL A 554 -14.29 11.82 -0.89
C VAL A 554 -13.13 11.35 -1.76
N ARG A 555 -12.79 10.06 -1.66
CA ARG A 555 -11.75 9.40 -2.45
C ARG A 555 -12.23 9.22 -3.89
N PHE A 556 -11.51 9.87 -4.79
CA PHE A 556 -11.67 9.61 -6.22
C PHE A 556 -10.76 8.47 -6.70
N VAL A 557 -11.34 7.28 -6.87
CA VAL A 557 -10.66 6.14 -7.50
C VAL A 557 -10.67 6.31 -9.02
N ALA A 558 -9.57 6.82 -9.58
CA ALA A 558 -9.44 7.08 -11.03
C ALA A 558 -9.21 5.80 -11.85
N ARG A 559 -8.53 4.81 -11.27
CA ARG A 559 -8.24 3.50 -11.85
C ARG A 559 -8.32 2.42 -10.76
N PRO A 560 -8.67 1.17 -11.09
CA PRO A 560 -8.70 0.09 -10.11
C PRO A 560 -7.35 -0.12 -9.43
N THR A 561 -7.35 -0.38 -8.12
CA THR A 561 -6.13 -0.61 -7.31
C THR A 561 -5.22 -1.68 -7.90
N ALA A 562 -5.79 -2.74 -8.48
CA ALA A 562 -5.04 -3.80 -9.18
C ALA A 562 -4.10 -3.26 -10.29
N THR A 563 -4.50 -2.19 -10.99
CA THR A 563 -3.65 -1.53 -12.00
C THR A 563 -2.39 -0.96 -11.36
N TYR A 564 -2.50 -0.32 -10.20
CA TYR A 564 -1.34 0.21 -9.47
C TYR A 564 -0.50 -0.92 -8.85
N GLY A 565 -1.14 -1.97 -8.32
CA GLY A 565 -0.44 -3.15 -7.81
C GLY A 565 0.45 -3.83 -8.87
N ALA A 566 -0.07 -3.98 -10.09
CA ALA A 566 0.66 -4.52 -11.23
C ALA A 566 1.86 -3.66 -11.67
N LEU A 567 1.83 -2.35 -11.39
CA LEU A 567 2.94 -1.43 -11.66
C LEU A 567 3.97 -1.41 -10.53
N LEU A 568 3.53 -1.51 -9.28
CA LEU A 568 4.41 -1.45 -8.09
C LEU A 568 5.34 -2.65 -7.98
N THR A 569 4.90 -3.86 -8.35
CA THR A 569 5.71 -5.08 -8.21
C THR A 569 6.98 -5.02 -9.08
N PRO A 570 6.90 -4.74 -10.40
CA PRO A 570 8.08 -4.58 -11.24
C PRO A 570 9.02 -3.43 -10.84
N CYS A 571 8.53 -2.40 -10.13
CA CYS A 571 9.37 -1.30 -9.65
C CYS A 571 10.45 -1.76 -8.66
N ASN A 572 10.27 -2.89 -7.97
CA ASN A 572 11.28 -3.46 -7.07
C ASN A 572 12.22 -4.46 -7.76
N HIS A 573 12.12 -4.63 -9.09
CA HIS A 573 13.04 -5.50 -9.82
C HIS A 573 14.47 -4.93 -9.79
N PRO A 574 15.51 -5.76 -9.58
CA PRO A 574 16.91 -5.29 -9.46
C PRO A 574 17.34 -4.33 -10.58
N ASP A 575 16.99 -4.61 -11.85
CA ASP A 575 17.30 -3.72 -12.98
C ASP A 575 16.69 -2.31 -12.88
N ARG A 576 15.53 -2.18 -12.24
CA ARG A 576 14.85 -0.89 -12.02
C ARG A 576 15.42 -0.14 -10.83
N LEU A 577 16.18 -0.82 -9.98
CA LEU A 577 16.76 -0.22 -8.78
C LEU A 577 18.14 0.42 -9.01
N ARG A 578 18.66 0.33 -10.24
CA ARG A 578 19.98 0.87 -10.62
C ARG A 578 19.94 2.35 -11.02
N ASN A 579 18.81 2.83 -11.54
CA ASN A 579 18.65 4.19 -12.05
C ASN A 579 17.16 4.59 -12.05
N ALA A 580 16.83 5.71 -11.42
CA ALA A 580 15.45 6.20 -11.21
C ALA A 580 14.79 6.75 -12.48
#